data_AF-A0A1J3IDK5-F1
#
_entry.id   AF-A0A1J3IDK5-F1
#
_cell.length_a   1.000
_cell.length_b   1.000
_cell.length_c   1.000
_cell.angle_alpha   90.00
_cell.angle_beta   90.00
_cell.angle_gamma   90.00
#
_symmetry.space_group_name_H-M   'P 1'
#
loop_
_entity.id
_entity.type
_entity.pdbx_description
1 polymer ?
#
loop_
_entity_poly.entity_id
_entity_poly.type
_entity_poly.pdbx_seq_one_letter_code
_entity_poly.pdbx_strand_id
1 'polypeptide(L)'
;IYHLDVAAMYPNIILTNRLQPPSIVTNEVCTACDFNLPGKTCLRKLDWVWRGVTFMAKKSDYYHLKKQIESEFVDAGANIQSSKSFLDLPKVEQ
;
A
#
# COMPACT_ATOMS: atom_id res chain seq x y z
N ILE A 1 32.67 -21.69 16.54
CA ILE A 1 31.51 -20.77 16.38
C ILE A 1 30.42 -21.57 15.66
N TYR A 2 29.24 -21.70 16.24
CA TYR A 2 28.11 -22.44 15.65
C TYR A 2 27.09 -21.46 15.08
N HIS A 3 26.49 -21.80 13.94
CA HIS A 3 25.38 -21.09 13.33
C HIS A 3 24.13 -21.98 13.42
N LEU A 4 23.06 -21.45 14.02
CA LEU A 4 21.76 -22.10 14.10
C LEU A 4 20.83 -21.41 13.12
N ASP A 5 20.18 -22.19 12.26
CA ASP A 5 19.23 -21.70 11.29
C ASP A 5 17.95 -22.55 11.35
N VAL A 6 16.82 -21.93 11.05
CA VAL A 6 15.53 -22.61 10.94
C VAL A 6 15.30 -22.94 9.47
N ALA A 7 15.33 -24.23 9.14
CA ALA A 7 15.02 -24.69 7.79
C ALA A 7 13.63 -24.19 7.36
N ALA A 8 13.56 -23.58 6.17
CA ALA A 8 12.32 -23.08 5.58
C ALA A 8 11.46 -22.22 6.53
N MET A 9 12.09 -21.28 7.24
CA MET A 9 11.46 -20.42 8.25
C MET A 9 10.12 -19.81 7.80
N TYR A 10 10.08 -19.07 6.67
CA TYR A 10 8.85 -18.39 6.23
C TYR A 10 7.73 -19.34 5.77
N PRO A 11 7.99 -20.36 4.92
CA PRO A 11 6.98 -21.37 4.62
C PRO A 11 6.38 -22.02 5.87
N ASN A 12 7.22 -22.36 6.86
CA ASN A 12 6.75 -22.95 8.11
C ASN A 12 5.88 -21.98 8.94
N ILE A 13 6.25 -20.70 9.01
CA ILE A 13 5.44 -19.66 9.68
C ILE A 13 4.08 -19.50 8.99
N ILE A 14 4.09 -19.44 7.64
CA ILE A 14 2.88 -19.29 6.82
C ILE A 14 1.92 -20.46 7.05
N LEU A 15 2.42 -21.70 7.00
CA LEU A 15 1.60 -22.90 7.18
C LEU A 15 1.08 -23.04 8.62
N THR A 16 1.94 -22.80 9.60
CA THR A 16 1.57 -22.91 11.04
C THR A 16 0.48 -21.91 11.41
N ASN A 17 0.55 -20.70 10.87
CA ASN A 17 -0.44 -19.65 11.15
C ASN A 17 -1.57 -19.58 10.11
N ARG A 18 -1.58 -20.46 9.10
CA ARG A 18 -2.54 -20.47 7.99
C ARG A 18 -2.66 -19.09 7.30
N LEU A 19 -1.52 -18.42 7.12
CA LEU A 19 -1.45 -17.10 6.51
C LEU A 19 -1.71 -17.21 5.01
N GLN A 20 -2.84 -16.68 4.57
CA GLN A 20 -3.19 -16.51 3.16
C GLN A 20 -3.80 -15.13 3.00
N PRO A 21 -3.70 -14.47 1.83
CA PRO A 21 -4.32 -13.16 1.62
C PRO A 21 -5.81 -13.10 2.00
N PRO A 22 -6.65 -14.11 1.69
CA PRO A 22 -8.05 -14.12 2.11
C PRO A 22 -8.27 -14.29 3.62
N SER A 23 -7.29 -14.83 4.36
CA SER A 23 -7.37 -15.01 5.81
C SER A 23 -7.19 -13.71 6.59
N ILE A 24 -6.75 -12.63 5.93
CA ILE A 24 -6.61 -11.30 6.52
C ILE A 24 -7.94 -10.58 6.38
N VAL A 25 -8.77 -10.65 7.44
CA VAL A 25 -10.12 -10.08 7.45
C VAL A 25 -10.19 -8.79 8.26
N THR A 26 -11.06 -7.87 7.85
CA THR A 26 -11.41 -6.69 8.65
C THR A 26 -12.44 -7.06 9.72
N ASN A 27 -12.63 -6.16 10.69
CA ASN A 27 -13.69 -6.34 11.70
C ASN A 27 -15.07 -6.43 11.05
N GLU A 28 -15.35 -5.62 10.04
CA GLU A 28 -16.62 -5.61 9.31
C GLU A 28 -16.92 -6.99 8.68
N VAL A 29 -15.94 -7.55 7.96
CA VAL A 29 -16.07 -8.88 7.34
C VAL A 29 -16.24 -9.96 8.40
N CYS A 30 -15.47 -9.90 9.49
CA CYS A 30 -15.59 -10.88 10.56
C CYS A 30 -16.93 -10.79 11.30
N THR A 31 -17.52 -9.59 11.43
CA THR A 31 -18.82 -9.40 12.08
C THR A 31 -19.98 -9.93 11.27
N ALA A 32 -19.90 -9.85 9.95
CA ALA A 32 -20.91 -10.39 9.04
C ALA A 32 -20.81 -11.92 8.85
N CYS A 33 -19.80 -12.56 9.42
CA CYS A 33 -19.59 -14.00 9.29
C CYS A 33 -20.57 -14.80 10.16
N ASP A 34 -21.15 -15.86 9.60
CA ASP A 34 -22.07 -16.77 10.31
C ASP A 34 -21.44 -17.41 11.56
N PHE A 35 -20.12 -17.56 11.57
CA PHE A 35 -19.35 -18.13 12.70
C PHE A 35 -19.01 -17.10 13.79
N ASN A 36 -19.50 -15.86 13.69
CA ASN A 36 -19.29 -14.81 14.67
C ASN A 36 -20.18 -15.00 15.91
N LEU A 37 -19.94 -16.07 16.65
CA LEU A 37 -20.67 -16.46 17.86
C LEU A 37 -19.84 -16.15 19.13
N PRO A 38 -20.48 -16.03 20.30
CA PRO A 38 -19.77 -15.96 21.57
C PRO A 38 -18.82 -17.15 21.72
N GLY A 39 -17.55 -16.91 22.05
CA GLY A 39 -16.54 -17.95 22.20
C GLY A 39 -15.90 -18.46 20.90
N LYS A 40 -16.05 -17.74 19.77
CA LYS A 40 -15.37 -18.09 18.51
C LYS A 40 -13.85 -18.24 18.70
N THR A 41 -13.28 -19.29 18.12
CA THR A 41 -11.83 -19.61 18.17
C THR A 41 -11.14 -19.48 16.82
N CYS A 42 -11.88 -19.14 15.76
CA CYS A 42 -11.36 -19.06 14.39
C CYS A 42 -10.48 -17.81 14.13
N LEU A 43 -10.70 -16.72 14.87
CA LEU A 43 -9.97 -15.46 14.66
C LEU A 43 -8.69 -15.42 15.51
N ARG A 44 -7.54 -15.61 14.87
CA ARG A 44 -6.22 -15.43 15.48
C ARG A 44 -5.70 -14.02 15.21
N LYS A 45 -5.42 -13.26 16.27
CA LYS A 45 -4.77 -11.94 16.16
C LYS A 45 -3.25 -12.12 16.14
N LEU A 46 -2.59 -11.47 15.18
CA LEU A 46 -1.15 -11.45 15.00
C LEU A 46 -0.72 -10.01 14.74
N ASP A 47 0.39 -9.60 15.34
CA ASP A 47 0.93 -8.26 15.17
C ASP A 47 1.90 -8.20 13.99
N TRP A 48 1.94 -7.04 13.33
CA TRP A 48 2.90 -6.75 12.27
C TRP A 48 3.32 -5.29 12.34
N VAL A 49 4.48 -4.99 11.76
CA VAL A 49 5.05 -3.64 11.74
C VAL A 49 4.97 -3.09 10.33
N TRP A 50 4.28 -1.96 10.17
CA TRP A 50 4.29 -1.19 8.94
C TRP A 50 5.47 -0.20 8.93
N ARG A 51 6.14 -0.06 7.79
CA ARG A 51 7.20 0.93 7.57
C ARG A 51 6.97 1.62 6.24
N GLY A 52 6.57 2.89 6.29
CA GLY A 52 6.51 3.76 5.13
C GLY A 52 7.66 4.76 5.12
N VAL A 53 8.10 5.11 3.91
CA VAL A 53 9.00 6.23 3.67
C VAL A 53 8.17 7.34 3.04
N THR A 54 8.19 8.52 3.61
CA THR A 54 7.38 9.66 3.17
C THR A 54 8.26 10.89 2.96
N PHE A 55 7.84 11.77 2.07
CA PHE A 55 8.44 13.09 1.96
C PHE A 55 8.14 13.94 3.20
N MET A 56 9.02 14.92 3.49
CA MET A 56 8.84 15.85 4.62
C MET A 56 7.76 16.91 4.36
N ALA A 57 7.34 17.07 3.10
CA ALA A 57 6.34 18.05 2.68
C ALA A 57 4.98 17.78 3.31
N LYS A 58 4.28 18.85 3.71
CA LYS A 58 2.92 18.75 4.24
C LYS A 58 1.90 18.68 3.11
N LYS A 59 0.66 18.33 3.46
CA LYS A 59 -0.47 18.33 2.55
C LYS A 59 -0.70 19.70 1.88
N SER A 60 -0.43 20.80 2.59
CA SER A 60 -0.48 22.17 2.03
C SER A 60 0.52 22.37 0.90
N ASP A 61 1.74 21.90 1.10
CA ASP A 61 2.85 22.08 0.17
C ASP A 61 2.60 21.26 -1.09
N TYR A 62 2.08 20.04 -0.92
CA TYR A 62 1.59 19.21 -2.02
C TYR A 62 0.52 19.93 -2.86
N TYR A 63 -0.51 20.49 -2.22
CA TYR A 63 -1.57 21.18 -2.98
C TYR A 63 -1.10 22.47 -3.64
N HIS A 64 -0.20 23.19 -2.99
CA HIS A 64 0.39 24.40 -3.57
C HIS A 64 1.20 24.06 -4.83
N LEU A 65 2.10 23.08 -4.72
CA LEU A 65 2.91 22.61 -5.84
C LEU A 65 2.03 22.05 -6.96
N LYS A 66 1.01 21.25 -6.60
CA LYS A 66 0.04 20.72 -7.55
C LYS A 66 -0.64 21.85 -8.35
N LYS A 67 -1.17 22.87 -7.68
CA LYS A 67 -1.85 23.99 -8.35
C LYS A 67 -0.91 24.78 -9.26
N GLN A 68 0.36 24.91 -8.87
CA GLN A 68 1.36 25.57 -9.69
C GLN A 68 1.59 24.76 -10.98
N ILE A 69 1.88 23.46 -10.87
CA ILE A 69 2.15 22.58 -12.01
C ILE A 69 0.92 22.46 -12.92
N GLU A 70 -0.29 22.43 -12.37
CA GLU A 70 -1.54 22.41 -13.16
C GLU A 70 -1.71 23.64 -14.05
N SER A 71 -1.06 24.77 -13.72
CA SER A 71 -1.06 25.98 -14.55
C SER A 71 0.07 26.02 -15.59
N GLU A 72 1.02 25.09 -15.53
CA GLU A 72 2.17 25.00 -16.43
C GLU A 72 1.86 24.14 -17.66
N PHE A 73 2.60 24.38 -18.74
CA PHE A 73 2.58 23.56 -19.95
C PHE A 73 3.84 22.70 -20.00
N VAL A 74 3.69 21.43 -20.34
CA VAL A 74 4.80 20.49 -20.47
C VAL A 74 5.17 20.40 -21.94
N ASP A 75 6.44 20.72 -22.24
CA ASP A 75 6.99 20.57 -23.58
C ASP A 75 7.38 19.11 -23.83
N ALA A 76 6.67 18.44 -24.73
CA ALA A 76 7.09 17.15 -25.25
C ALA A 76 8.25 17.39 -26.23
N GLY A 77 9.48 17.03 -25.83
CA GLY A 77 10.70 17.30 -26.60
C GLY A 77 10.66 16.88 -28.08
N ALA A 78 11.58 17.51 -28.84
CA ALA A 78 11.90 17.40 -30.27
C ALA A 78 11.03 18.15 -31.30
N ASN A 79 9.82 18.60 -30.98
CA ASN A 79 9.09 19.56 -31.82
C ASN A 79 8.34 20.58 -30.95
N ILE A 80 8.62 21.86 -31.16
CA ILE A 80 8.08 23.04 -30.44
C ILE A 80 6.53 23.16 -30.55
N GLN A 81 5.87 22.25 -31.27
CA GLN A 81 4.46 22.31 -31.66
C GLN A 81 3.48 21.50 -30.80
N SER A 82 3.91 20.80 -29.73
CA SER A 82 2.96 20.16 -28.81
C SER A 82 3.26 20.42 -27.34
N SER A 83 3.07 21.66 -26.91
CA SER A 83 2.87 21.95 -25.49
C SER A 83 1.53 21.36 -25.06
N LYS A 84 1.54 20.48 -24.05
CA LYS A 84 0.32 19.92 -23.46
C LYS A 84 0.11 20.50 -22.08
N SER A 85 -1.14 20.70 -21.68
CA SER A 85 -1.44 21.01 -20.28
C SER A 85 -1.09 19.80 -19.43
N PHE A 86 -0.56 20.03 -18.23
CA PHE A 86 -0.31 18.97 -17.24
C PHE A 86 -1.54 18.08 -17.00
N LEU A 87 -2.76 18.66 -17.03
CA LEU A 87 -4.01 17.94 -16.81
C LEU A 87 -4.32 16.89 -17.88
N ASP A 88 -3.81 17.08 -19.10
CA ASP A 88 -4.05 16.20 -20.24
C ASP A 88 -3.07 15.01 -20.27
N LEU A 89 -2.10 14.98 -19.35
CA LEU A 89 -1.14 13.90 -19.25
C LEU A 89 -1.75 12.64 -18.60
N PRO A 90 -1.28 11.44 -18.96
CA PRO A 90 -1.57 10.23 -18.21
C PRO A 90 -1.14 10.37 -16.74
N LYS A 91 -1.87 9.75 -15.81
CA LYS A 91 -1.58 9.86 -14.36
C LYS A 91 -0.21 9.33 -13.91
N VAL A 92 0.47 8.55 -14.76
CA VAL A 92 1.84 8.09 -14.51
C VAL A 92 2.86 9.17 -14.85
N GLU A 93 2.52 10.07 -15.79
CA GLU A 93 3.35 11.21 -16.23
C GLU A 93 3.00 12.52 -15.49
N GLN A 94 1.86 12.56 -14.79
CA GLN A 94 1.51 13.58 -13.79
C GLN A 94 2.22 13.32 -12.46
#